data_AF-A0A9X3IUP7-F1
#
_entry.id   AF-A0A9X3IUP7-F1
#
_cell.length_a   1.000
_cell.length_b   1.000
_cell.length_c   1.000
_cell.angle_alpha   90.00
_cell.angle_beta   90.00
_cell.angle_gamma   90.00
#
_symmetry.space_group_name_H-M   'P 1'
#
loop_
_entity.id
_entity.type
_entity.pdbx_description
1 polymer ?
#
loop_
_entity_poly.entity_id
_entity_poly.type
_entity_poly.pdbx_seq_one_letter_code
_entity_poly.pdbx_strand_id
1 'polypeptide(L)'
;MPLDPPTPARAPSPELLRLAAEGARNIERADQRQQELGEQHMRVALGAHYGSARQRGLYVPLVVGAVLVAAMASGFISVDYMTAGMAVLLLGALGVAFLDPVAGDARVASERAWLAARPFPVRGYFEALQQRPVAGAVLLVHIRFAGETPPLDLVQGVLGRIDANPSVRSAGGRGLVLQSGLISGATGIRVNKVPVYRNHRIVPYVHRLVDEVLAPLHATYPIDQVELTRPV
;
A
#
# COMPACT_ATOMS: atom_id res chain seq x y z
N MET A 1 19.76 6.26 -60.26
CA MET A 1 19.66 4.83 -59.90
C MET A 1 18.21 4.57 -59.50
N PRO A 2 17.54 3.54 -60.04
CA PRO A 2 16.21 3.15 -59.60
C PRO A 2 16.31 2.51 -58.21
N LEU A 3 15.40 2.89 -57.29
CA LEU A 3 15.20 2.22 -56.01
C LEU A 3 14.58 0.84 -56.29
N ASP A 4 15.20 -0.23 -55.81
CA ASP A 4 14.61 -1.57 -55.86
C ASP A 4 13.22 -1.57 -55.21
N PRO A 5 12.24 -2.31 -55.76
CA PRO A 5 10.93 -2.42 -55.15
C PRO A 5 11.06 -3.03 -53.74
N PRO A 6 10.27 -2.57 -52.75
CA PRO A 6 10.31 -3.12 -51.41
C PRO A 6 9.99 -4.62 -51.48
N THR A 7 10.94 -5.44 -51.00
CA THR A 7 10.78 -6.89 -50.90
C THR A 7 9.48 -7.19 -50.14
N PRO A 8 8.55 -8.00 -50.68
CA PRO A 8 7.30 -8.29 -49.99
C PRO A 8 7.62 -8.92 -48.63
N ALA A 9 7.10 -8.33 -47.55
CA ALA A 9 7.31 -8.80 -46.19
C ALA A 9 6.91 -10.28 -46.12
N ARG A 10 7.87 -11.14 -45.80
CA ARG A 10 7.66 -12.59 -45.69
C ARG A 10 6.55 -12.83 -44.67
N ALA A 11 5.45 -13.45 -45.08
CA ALA A 11 4.36 -13.76 -44.17
C ALA A 11 4.89 -14.61 -42.99
N PRO A 12 4.56 -14.26 -41.74
CA PRO A 12 5.06 -14.96 -40.57
C PRO A 12 4.62 -16.43 -40.60
N SER A 13 5.51 -17.35 -40.23
CA SER A 13 5.20 -18.77 -40.22
C SER A 13 4.07 -19.07 -39.21
N PRO A 14 3.25 -20.13 -39.43
CA PRO A 14 2.21 -20.53 -38.49
C PRO A 14 2.76 -20.80 -37.07
N GLU A 15 4.00 -21.27 -36.98
CA GLU A 15 4.71 -21.49 -35.73
C GLU A 15 5.02 -20.17 -35.00
N LEU A 16 5.49 -19.15 -35.72
CA LEU A 16 5.73 -17.81 -35.14
C LEU A 16 4.43 -17.15 -34.68
N LEU A 17 3.32 -17.32 -35.41
CA LEU A 17 2.01 -16.86 -34.97
C LEU A 17 1.54 -17.57 -33.69
N ARG A 18 1.79 -18.87 -33.56
CA ARG A 18 1.50 -19.63 -32.34
C ARG A 18 2.33 -19.15 -31.15
N LEU A 19 3.63 -18.94 -31.33
CA LEU A 19 4.52 -18.41 -30.29
C LEU A 19 4.15 -16.99 -29.89
N ALA A 20 3.75 -16.13 -30.84
CA ALA A 20 3.28 -14.78 -30.55
C ALA A 20 1.98 -14.80 -29.72
N ALA A 21 1.03 -15.68 -30.06
CA ALA A 21 -0.21 -15.84 -29.30
C ALA A 21 0.04 -16.42 -27.88
N GLU A 22 1.01 -17.32 -27.74
CA GLU A 22 1.45 -17.82 -26.44
C GLU A 22 2.14 -16.73 -25.61
N GLY A 23 3.02 -15.94 -26.23
CA GLY A 23 3.67 -14.80 -25.61
C GLY A 23 2.66 -13.76 -25.12
N ALA A 24 1.67 -13.40 -25.94
CA ALA A 24 0.61 -12.46 -25.57
C ALA A 24 -0.17 -12.94 -24.33
N ARG A 25 -0.52 -14.23 -24.26
CA ARG A 25 -1.19 -14.82 -23.09
C ARG A 25 -0.31 -14.81 -21.84
N ASN A 26 0.99 -15.03 -21.99
CA ASN A 26 1.91 -15.00 -20.85
C ASN A 26 2.10 -13.59 -20.30
N ILE A 27 2.13 -12.57 -21.17
CA ILE A 27 2.14 -11.15 -20.79
C ILE A 27 0.85 -10.82 -20.02
N GLU A 28 -0.31 -11.17 -20.57
CA GLU A 28 -1.61 -10.91 -19.93
C GLU A 28 -1.69 -11.56 -18.53
N ARG A 29 -1.25 -12.82 -18.38
CA ARG A 29 -1.21 -13.50 -17.08
C ARG A 29 -0.19 -12.90 -16.12
N ALA A 30 0.90 -12.32 -16.61
CA ALA A 30 1.87 -11.63 -15.77
C ALA A 30 1.30 -10.31 -15.27
N ASP A 31 0.63 -9.56 -16.14
CA ASP A 31 -0.04 -8.30 -15.81
C ASP A 31 -1.16 -8.51 -14.78
N GLN A 32 -2.00 -9.53 -14.97
CA GLN A 32 -3.05 -9.89 -14.00
C GLN A 32 -2.46 -10.21 -12.62
N ARG A 33 -1.41 -11.04 -12.56
CA ARG A 33 -0.73 -11.38 -11.30
C ARG A 33 -0.13 -10.14 -10.63
N GLN A 34 0.42 -9.22 -11.40
CA GLN A 34 0.99 -7.99 -10.86
C GLN A 34 -0.10 -7.07 -10.29
N GLN A 35 -1.26 -6.99 -10.95
CA GLN A 35 -2.42 -6.23 -10.47
C GLN A 35 -2.97 -6.82 -9.16
N GLU A 36 -3.16 -8.15 -9.10
CA GLU A 36 -3.63 -8.85 -7.91
C GLU A 36 -2.69 -8.64 -6.70
N LEU A 37 -1.39 -8.77 -6.92
CA LEU A 37 -0.38 -8.52 -5.88
C LEU A 37 -0.38 -7.06 -5.44
N GLY A 38 -0.53 -6.12 -6.38
CA GLY A 38 -0.64 -4.70 -6.08
C GLY A 38 -1.86 -4.40 -5.20
N GLU A 39 -3.02 -4.94 -5.58
CA GLU A 39 -4.25 -4.79 -4.80
C GLU A 39 -4.10 -5.40 -3.39
N GLN A 40 -3.47 -6.56 -3.27
CA GLN A 40 -3.17 -7.16 -1.98
C GLN A 40 -2.30 -6.24 -1.11
N HIS A 41 -1.20 -5.70 -1.63
CA HIS A 41 -0.35 -4.78 -0.87
C HIS A 41 -1.11 -3.55 -0.38
N MET A 42 -1.96 -2.97 -1.24
CA MET A 42 -2.80 -1.84 -0.90
C MET A 42 -3.77 -2.17 0.22
N ARG A 43 -4.52 -3.28 0.10
CA ARG A 43 -5.47 -3.70 1.12
C ARG A 43 -4.77 -4.03 2.44
N VAL A 44 -3.58 -4.61 2.41
CA VAL A 44 -2.77 -4.90 3.61
C VAL A 44 -2.31 -3.61 4.30
N ALA A 45 -1.88 -2.61 3.52
CA ALA A 45 -1.47 -1.32 4.08
C ALA A 45 -2.65 -0.59 4.75
N LEU A 46 -3.80 -0.54 4.09
CA LEU A 46 -5.02 0.05 4.63
C LEU A 46 -5.53 -0.72 5.85
N GLY A 47 -5.55 -2.05 5.79
CA GLY A 47 -6.06 -2.86 6.88
C GLY A 47 -5.16 -2.81 8.11
N ALA A 48 -3.85 -2.61 7.95
CA ALA A 48 -2.94 -2.33 9.05
C ALA A 48 -3.22 -0.99 9.74
N HIS A 49 -3.53 0.06 8.95
CA HIS A 49 -3.86 1.38 9.49
C HIS A 49 -5.21 1.39 10.25
N TYR A 50 -6.25 0.81 9.65
CA TYR A 50 -7.60 0.81 10.23
C TYR A 50 -7.84 -0.26 11.30
N GLY A 51 -6.80 -0.98 11.74
CA GLY A 51 -6.90 -1.93 12.84
C GLY A 51 -7.68 -3.21 12.53
N SER A 52 -7.81 -3.61 11.25
CA SER A 52 -8.52 -4.84 10.85
C SER A 52 -7.97 -6.13 11.52
N ALA A 53 -6.70 -6.10 11.96
CA ALA A 53 -6.10 -7.15 12.78
C ALA A 53 -6.84 -7.36 14.13
N ARG A 54 -7.36 -6.28 14.74
CA ARG A 54 -7.99 -6.31 16.07
C ARG A 54 -9.37 -6.97 16.06
N GLN A 55 -10.13 -6.80 14.98
CA GLN A 55 -11.42 -7.48 14.79
C GLN A 55 -11.25 -8.98 14.46
N ARG A 56 -10.21 -9.35 13.70
CA ARG A 56 -9.88 -10.76 13.42
C ARG A 56 -9.32 -11.48 14.65
N GLY A 57 -8.63 -10.76 15.53
CA GLY A 57 -8.13 -11.31 16.79
C GLY A 57 -9.19 -11.71 17.81
N LEU A 58 -10.42 -11.24 17.66
CA LEU A 58 -11.58 -11.77 18.39
C LEU A 58 -12.21 -12.95 17.64
N TYR A 59 -12.26 -12.88 16.31
CA TYR A 59 -12.96 -13.88 15.48
C TYR A 59 -12.25 -15.24 15.45
N VAL A 60 -10.91 -15.27 15.32
CA VAL A 60 -10.13 -16.51 15.28
C VAL A 60 -10.28 -17.33 16.57
N PRO A 61 -10.04 -16.77 17.78
CA PRO A 61 -10.26 -17.52 19.01
C PRO A 61 -11.75 -17.88 19.22
N LEU A 62 -12.70 -17.08 18.71
CA LEU A 62 -14.12 -17.41 18.81
C LEU A 62 -14.49 -18.63 17.94
N VAL A 63 -14.00 -18.70 16.69
CA VAL A 63 -14.23 -19.85 15.80
C VAL A 63 -13.49 -21.09 16.29
N VAL A 64 -12.21 -20.96 16.65
CA VAL A 64 -11.42 -22.08 17.19
C VAL A 64 -12.01 -22.57 18.51
N GLY A 65 -12.42 -21.65 19.39
CA GLY A 65 -13.11 -21.97 20.64
C GLY A 65 -14.44 -22.68 20.41
N ALA A 66 -15.26 -22.22 19.47
CA ALA A 66 -16.53 -22.85 19.14
C ALA A 66 -16.35 -24.27 18.58
N VAL A 67 -15.38 -24.48 17.68
CA VAL A 67 -15.05 -25.82 17.13
C VAL A 67 -14.52 -26.75 18.22
N LEU A 68 -13.67 -26.24 19.11
CA LEU A 68 -13.10 -27.04 20.21
C LEU A 68 -14.19 -27.45 21.22
N VAL A 69 -15.09 -26.53 21.59
CA VAL A 69 -16.23 -26.82 22.46
C VAL A 69 -17.17 -27.84 21.81
N ALA A 70 -17.45 -27.71 20.52
CA ALA A 70 -18.27 -28.69 19.78
C ALA A 70 -17.61 -30.08 19.74
N ALA A 71 -16.29 -30.14 19.53
CA ALA A 71 -15.54 -31.39 19.52
C ALA A 71 -15.51 -32.07 20.90
N MET A 72 -15.33 -31.30 21.99
CA MET A 72 -15.41 -31.79 23.37
C MET A 72 -16.82 -32.28 23.72
N ALA A 73 -17.87 -31.53 23.33
CA ALA A 73 -19.27 -31.91 23.56
C ALA A 73 -19.67 -33.19 22.80
N SER A 74 -19.08 -33.41 21.62
CA SER A 74 -19.27 -34.63 20.83
C SER A 74 -18.46 -35.85 21.31
N GLY A 75 -17.65 -35.71 22.37
CA GLY A 75 -16.86 -36.81 22.94
C GLY A 75 -15.65 -37.24 22.12
N PHE A 76 -15.29 -36.50 21.06
CA PHE A 76 -14.16 -36.82 20.18
C PHE A 76 -12.79 -36.53 20.82
N ILE A 77 -12.73 -35.59 21.77
CA ILE A 77 -11.49 -35.10 22.39
C ILE A 77 -11.72 -34.92 23.89
N SER A 78 -10.89 -35.56 24.73
CA SER A 78 -10.85 -35.33 26.18
C SER A 78 -9.62 -34.49 26.54
N VAL A 79 -9.79 -33.17 26.57
CA VAL A 79 -8.74 -32.21 26.98
C VAL A 79 -9.30 -31.39 28.14
N ASP A 80 -8.49 -31.08 29.14
CA ASP A 80 -8.95 -30.24 30.25
C ASP A 80 -9.21 -28.79 29.79
N TYR A 81 -10.11 -28.09 30.49
CA TYR A 81 -10.54 -26.75 30.09
C TYR A 81 -9.42 -25.69 30.09
N MET A 82 -8.37 -25.86 30.92
CA MET A 82 -7.23 -24.93 30.94
C MET A 82 -6.36 -25.11 29.70
N THR A 83 -6.05 -26.34 29.31
CA THR A 83 -5.31 -26.65 28.09
C THR A 83 -6.08 -26.23 26.84
N ALA A 84 -7.39 -26.47 26.82
CA ALA A 84 -8.29 -26.00 25.76
C ALA A 84 -8.30 -24.46 25.65
N GLY A 85 -8.44 -23.75 26.78
CA GLY A 85 -8.41 -22.29 26.84
C GLY A 85 -7.07 -21.70 26.38
N MET A 86 -5.94 -22.30 26.81
CA MET A 86 -4.62 -21.89 26.33
C MET A 86 -4.45 -22.13 24.82
N ALA A 87 -4.91 -23.27 24.29
CA ALA A 87 -4.81 -23.57 22.88
C ALA A 87 -5.59 -22.55 22.03
N VAL A 88 -6.79 -22.17 22.46
CA VAL A 88 -7.60 -21.13 21.81
C VAL A 88 -6.91 -19.78 21.86
N LEU A 89 -6.33 -19.40 23.02
CA LEU A 89 -5.59 -18.15 23.16
C LEU A 89 -4.32 -18.12 22.31
N LEU A 90 -3.54 -19.22 22.30
CA LEU A 90 -2.34 -19.35 21.48
C LEU A 90 -2.67 -19.32 20.01
N LEU A 91 -3.67 -20.10 19.55
CA LEU A 91 -4.11 -20.11 18.15
C LEU A 91 -4.73 -18.77 17.74
N GLY A 92 -5.44 -18.11 18.65
CA GLY A 92 -5.93 -16.74 18.45
C GLY A 92 -4.79 -15.74 18.30
N ALA A 93 -3.79 -15.78 19.19
CA ALA A 93 -2.61 -14.93 19.14
C ALA A 93 -1.75 -15.19 17.89
N LEU A 94 -1.54 -16.46 17.53
CA LEU A 94 -0.90 -16.89 16.29
C LEU A 94 -1.71 -16.38 15.07
N GLY A 95 -3.03 -16.53 15.07
CA GLY A 95 -3.89 -16.00 14.02
C GLY A 95 -3.74 -14.49 13.82
N VAL A 96 -3.67 -13.71 14.91
CA VAL A 96 -3.43 -12.25 14.83
C VAL A 96 -2.04 -11.92 14.33
N ALA A 97 -1.03 -12.67 14.77
CA ALA A 97 0.37 -12.41 14.43
C ALA A 97 0.71 -12.76 12.97
N PHE A 98 0.06 -13.79 12.39
CA PHE A 98 0.42 -14.35 11.09
C PHE A 98 -0.57 -14.04 9.96
N LEU A 99 -1.79 -13.57 10.25
CA LEU A 99 -2.72 -13.13 9.20
C LEU A 99 -2.41 -11.69 8.76
N ASP A 100 -2.30 -11.49 7.45
CA ASP A 100 -2.17 -10.15 6.91
C ASP A 100 -3.43 -9.32 7.18
N PRO A 101 -3.30 -8.07 7.68
CA PRO A 101 -4.43 -7.22 7.98
C PRO A 101 -5.00 -6.63 6.68
N VAL A 102 -5.93 -7.32 6.04
CA VAL A 102 -6.50 -6.94 4.73
C VAL A 102 -7.75 -6.09 4.92
N ALA A 103 -7.78 -4.89 4.33
CA ALA A 103 -8.95 -4.04 4.24
C ALA A 103 -10.01 -4.62 3.28
N GLY A 104 -11.28 -4.58 3.70
CA GLY A 104 -12.42 -4.89 2.84
C GLY A 104 -12.79 -3.73 1.93
N ASP A 105 -13.68 -3.97 0.97
CA ASP A 105 -14.03 -3.01 -0.09
C ASP A 105 -14.63 -1.71 0.46
N ALA A 106 -15.43 -1.79 1.52
CA ALA A 106 -15.98 -0.62 2.20
C ALA A 106 -14.90 0.33 2.73
N ARG A 107 -13.76 -0.21 3.20
CA ARG A 107 -12.63 0.60 3.68
C ARG A 107 -11.84 1.21 2.53
N VAL A 108 -11.69 0.49 1.43
CA VAL A 108 -11.08 1.04 0.22
C VAL A 108 -11.96 2.18 -0.34
N ALA A 109 -13.28 2.00 -0.35
CA ALA A 109 -14.22 3.02 -0.78
C ALA A 109 -14.19 4.25 0.15
N SER A 110 -14.14 4.07 1.48
CA SER A 110 -14.02 5.19 2.41
C SER A 110 -12.71 5.95 2.22
N GLU A 111 -11.61 5.25 1.95
CA GLU A 111 -10.32 5.87 1.67
C GLU A 111 -10.36 6.72 0.39
N ARG A 112 -10.98 6.19 -0.67
CA ARG A 112 -11.18 6.93 -1.92
C ARG A 112 -12.04 8.18 -1.70
N ALA A 113 -13.11 8.05 -0.91
CA ALA A 113 -13.98 9.17 -0.58
C ALA A 113 -13.25 10.25 0.24
N TRP A 114 -12.42 9.83 1.21
CA TRP A 114 -11.58 10.76 1.98
C TRP A 114 -10.63 11.56 1.07
N LEU A 115 -9.97 10.89 0.12
CA LEU A 115 -9.07 11.52 -0.84
C LEU A 115 -9.82 12.47 -1.80
N ALA A 116 -10.99 12.07 -2.28
CA ALA A 116 -11.83 12.87 -3.17
C ALA A 116 -12.41 14.11 -2.49
N ALA A 117 -12.55 14.09 -1.16
CA ALA A 117 -13.07 15.22 -0.39
C ALA A 117 -12.01 16.29 -0.06
N ARG A 118 -10.77 16.16 -0.54
CA ARG A 118 -9.70 17.13 -0.29
C ARG A 118 -9.87 18.38 -1.21
N PRO A 119 -9.46 19.57 -0.77
CA PRO A 119 -9.61 20.81 -1.56
C PRO A 119 -8.68 20.89 -2.78
N PHE A 120 -7.72 19.96 -2.89
CA PHE A 120 -6.80 19.82 -4.02
C PHE A 120 -6.66 18.34 -4.40
N PRO A 121 -6.40 18.03 -5.67
CA PRO A 121 -6.23 16.66 -6.13
C PRO A 121 -4.93 16.05 -5.59
N VAL A 122 -5.06 14.85 -5.03
CA VAL A 122 -3.95 14.03 -4.55
C VAL A 122 -3.87 12.77 -5.42
N ARG A 123 -2.78 12.62 -6.18
CA ARG A 123 -2.57 11.53 -7.14
C ARG A 123 -1.43 10.61 -6.71
N GLY A 124 -1.40 9.38 -7.22
CA GLY A 124 -0.31 8.43 -6.95
C GLY A 124 -0.38 7.74 -5.59
N TYR A 125 -1.36 8.08 -4.74
CA TYR A 125 -1.50 7.51 -3.40
C TYR A 125 -1.75 6.00 -3.42
N PHE A 126 -2.75 5.54 -4.19
CA PHE A 126 -3.07 4.12 -4.26
C PHE A 126 -1.98 3.34 -5.00
N GLU A 127 -1.38 3.95 -6.02
CA GLU A 127 -0.26 3.41 -6.76
C GLU A 127 0.94 3.17 -5.82
N ALA A 128 1.28 4.14 -4.98
CA ALA A 128 2.32 4.00 -3.96
C ALA A 128 2.03 2.88 -2.96
N LEU A 129 0.74 2.67 -2.59
CA LEU A 129 0.32 1.57 -1.73
C LEU A 129 0.42 0.20 -2.41
N GLN A 130 0.16 0.13 -3.72
CA GLN A 130 0.21 -1.10 -4.51
C GLN A 130 1.65 -1.59 -4.77
N GLN A 131 2.62 -0.68 -4.78
CA GLN A 131 4.00 -1.08 -5.02
C GLN A 131 4.53 -2.04 -3.94
N ARG A 132 5.40 -2.98 -4.35
CA ARG A 132 5.98 -4.01 -3.47
C ARG A 132 6.66 -3.39 -2.24
N PRO A 133 6.36 -3.82 -1.01
CA PRO A 133 7.08 -3.34 0.18
C PRO A 133 8.56 -3.72 0.11
N VAL A 134 9.45 -2.73 0.26
CA VAL A 134 10.91 -2.92 0.29
C VAL A 134 11.52 -2.19 1.48
N ALA A 135 12.66 -2.65 1.97
CA ALA A 135 13.40 -1.94 3.02
C ALA A 135 13.86 -0.57 2.52
N GLY A 136 13.87 0.44 3.39
CA GLY A 136 14.43 1.75 3.04
C GLY A 136 13.56 2.62 2.12
N ALA A 137 12.32 2.23 1.81
CA ALA A 137 11.47 3.03 0.94
C ALA A 137 11.15 4.40 1.55
N VAL A 138 11.14 5.42 0.70
CA VAL A 138 10.76 6.81 0.99
C VAL A 138 9.60 7.21 0.08
N LEU A 139 8.84 8.23 0.47
CA LEU A 139 7.77 8.82 -0.32
C LEU A 139 8.27 10.16 -0.85
N LEU A 140 8.14 10.36 -2.15
CA LEU A 140 8.34 11.66 -2.79
C LEU A 140 6.97 12.29 -3.02
N VAL A 141 6.82 13.54 -2.60
CA VAL A 141 5.58 14.31 -2.72
C VAL A 141 5.88 15.56 -3.51
N HIS A 142 5.41 15.58 -4.75
CA HIS A 142 5.49 16.74 -5.61
C HIS A 142 4.26 17.60 -5.39
N ILE A 143 4.47 18.84 -4.98
CA ILE A 143 3.41 19.81 -4.73
C ILE A 143 3.53 20.92 -5.76
N ARG A 144 2.45 21.16 -6.49
CA ARG A 144 2.32 22.30 -7.40
C ARG A 144 1.35 23.30 -6.81
N PHE A 145 1.80 24.54 -6.68
CA PHE A 145 1.00 25.66 -6.22
C PHE A 145 0.37 26.40 -7.40
N ALA A 146 -0.85 26.90 -7.22
CA ALA A 146 -1.55 27.70 -8.22
C ALA A 146 -0.93 29.10 -8.38
N GLY A 147 -0.34 29.63 -7.30
CA GLY A 147 0.23 30.97 -7.23
C GLY A 147 1.68 30.96 -6.74
N GLU A 148 1.95 31.74 -5.69
CA GLU A 148 3.27 31.82 -5.09
C GLU A 148 3.64 30.52 -4.35
N THR A 149 4.89 30.13 -4.46
CA THR A 149 5.44 29.00 -3.69
C THR A 149 5.79 29.49 -2.29
N PRO A 150 5.37 28.78 -1.22
CA PRO A 150 5.79 29.12 0.13
C PRO A 150 7.31 29.03 0.31
N PRO A 151 7.89 29.81 1.24
CA PRO A 151 9.29 29.69 1.61
C PRO A 151 9.66 28.26 2.03
N LEU A 152 10.84 27.79 1.61
CA LEU A 152 11.28 26.41 1.85
C LEU A 152 11.42 26.09 3.35
N ASP A 153 11.94 27.05 4.11
CA ASP A 153 12.10 26.99 5.56
C ASP A 153 10.76 26.89 6.30
N LEU A 154 9.75 27.60 5.83
CA LEU A 154 8.38 27.49 6.35
C LEU A 154 7.84 26.06 6.13
N VAL A 155 7.93 25.55 4.90
CA VAL A 155 7.41 24.19 4.58
C VAL A 155 8.18 23.12 5.34
N GLN A 156 9.51 23.23 5.41
CA GLN A 156 10.36 22.33 6.19
C GLN A 156 9.99 22.35 7.67
N GLY A 157 9.75 23.53 8.25
CA GLY A 157 9.36 23.69 9.66
C GLY A 157 7.99 23.07 9.96
N VAL A 158 6.99 23.28 9.10
CA VAL A 158 5.65 22.67 9.27
C VAL A 158 5.72 21.15 9.10
N LEU A 159 6.47 20.66 8.10
CA LEU A 159 6.64 19.24 7.85
C LEU A 159 7.35 18.52 9.01
N GLY A 160 8.23 19.23 9.72
CA GLY A 160 8.90 18.79 10.95
C GLY A 160 7.94 18.31 12.06
N ARG A 161 6.66 18.70 12.02
CA ARG A 161 5.64 18.25 12.99
C ARG A 161 5.26 16.78 12.83
N ILE A 162 5.34 16.25 11.61
CA ILE A 162 4.86 14.90 11.28
C ILE A 162 5.99 13.94 10.92
N ASP A 163 7.14 14.48 10.51
CA ASP A 163 8.34 13.76 10.12
C ASP A 163 9.56 14.42 10.77
N ALA A 164 10.41 13.64 11.42
CA ALA A 164 11.62 14.14 12.07
C ALA A 164 12.80 14.31 11.11
N ASN A 165 12.77 13.63 9.95
CA ASN A 165 13.83 13.71 8.94
C ASN A 165 13.31 14.03 7.53
N PRO A 166 12.46 15.06 7.33
CA PRO A 166 12.01 15.41 6.01
C PRO A 166 13.09 16.17 5.24
N SER A 167 13.06 16.09 3.92
CA SER A 167 13.78 17.04 3.07
C SER A 167 12.85 17.72 2.09
N VAL A 168 12.93 19.04 2.00
CA VAL A 168 12.14 19.86 1.06
C VAL A 168 13.10 20.51 0.06
N ARG A 169 12.80 20.37 -1.22
CA ARG A 169 13.56 20.97 -2.31
C ARG A 169 12.63 21.73 -3.26
N SER A 170 13.13 22.81 -3.85
CA SER A 170 12.41 23.47 -4.94
C SER A 170 12.44 22.59 -6.19
N ALA A 171 11.28 22.44 -6.85
CA ALA A 171 11.17 21.82 -8.17
C ALA A 171 11.32 22.85 -9.30
N GLY A 172 11.60 24.12 -8.96
CA GLY A 172 11.53 25.25 -9.88
C GLY A 172 10.11 25.82 -10.00
N GLY A 173 10.03 27.13 -10.28
CA GLY A 173 8.76 27.84 -10.45
C GLY A 173 7.82 27.69 -9.26
N ARG A 174 6.63 27.12 -9.52
CA ARG A 174 5.53 26.93 -8.55
C ARG A 174 5.54 25.56 -7.86
N GLY A 175 6.67 24.86 -7.86
CA GLY A 175 6.76 23.46 -7.43
C GLY A 175 7.70 23.23 -6.25
N LEU A 176 7.28 22.36 -5.33
CA LEU A 176 8.12 21.80 -4.27
C LEU A 176 8.14 20.27 -4.34
N VAL A 177 9.25 19.68 -3.95
CA VAL A 177 9.38 18.23 -3.71
C VAL A 177 9.69 18.01 -2.25
N LEU A 178 8.82 17.26 -1.58
CA LEU A 178 9.05 16.75 -0.23
C LEU A 178 9.52 15.30 -0.35
N GLN A 179 10.52 14.93 0.42
CA GLN A 179 10.91 13.54 0.63
C GLN A 179 10.67 13.19 2.09
N SER A 180 9.90 12.13 2.33
CA SER A 180 9.69 11.59 3.66
C SER A 180 10.94 10.88 4.19
N GLY A 181 10.98 10.67 5.50
CA GLY A 181 11.77 9.60 6.09
C GLY A 181 11.32 8.20 5.64
N LEU A 182 11.82 7.16 6.30
CA LEU A 182 11.53 5.77 5.94
C LEU A 182 10.04 5.42 6.19
N ILE A 183 9.29 5.19 5.12
CA ILE A 183 7.84 4.89 5.12
C ILE A 183 7.51 3.41 4.92
N SER A 184 8.47 2.58 4.49
CA SER A 184 8.32 1.13 4.57
C SER A 184 8.99 0.61 5.83
N GLY A 185 8.17 0.17 6.78
CA GLY A 185 8.62 -0.31 8.08
C GLY A 185 8.74 -1.82 8.11
N ALA A 186 9.77 -2.34 8.79
CA ALA A 186 9.75 -3.71 9.26
C ALA A 186 8.59 -3.87 10.26
N THR A 187 7.80 -4.92 10.10
CA THR A 187 6.67 -5.23 10.99
C THR A 187 7.11 -5.80 12.34
N GLY A 188 8.42 -6.04 12.53
CA GLY A 188 8.95 -6.81 13.66
C GLY A 188 8.82 -8.33 13.49
N ILE A 189 8.05 -8.78 12.50
CA ILE A 189 7.80 -10.19 12.20
C ILE A 189 8.87 -10.71 11.22
N ARG A 190 9.32 -11.95 11.43
CA ARG A 190 10.23 -12.67 10.54
C ARG A 190 9.59 -13.98 10.11
N VAL A 191 9.65 -14.30 8.81
CA VAL A 191 9.26 -15.59 8.25
C VAL A 191 10.52 -16.21 7.65
N ASN A 192 10.91 -17.41 8.09
CA ASN A 192 12.14 -18.07 7.66
C ASN A 192 13.40 -17.18 7.77
N LYS A 193 13.50 -16.40 8.86
CA LYS A 193 14.57 -15.40 9.12
C LYS A 193 14.54 -14.16 8.20
N VAL A 194 13.60 -14.05 7.27
CA VAL A 194 13.41 -12.88 6.41
C VAL A 194 12.43 -11.89 7.07
N PRO A 195 12.78 -10.60 7.25
CA PRO A 195 11.86 -9.61 7.78
C PRO A 195 10.67 -9.37 6.86
N VAL A 196 9.47 -9.27 7.43
CA VAL A 196 8.26 -8.91 6.68
C VAL A 196 8.12 -7.40 6.65
N TYR A 197 8.15 -6.83 5.44
CA TYR A 197 7.95 -5.40 5.19
C TYR A 197 6.52 -5.14 4.73
N ARG A 198 5.94 -4.03 5.16
CA ARG A 198 4.59 -3.59 4.75
C ARG A 198 4.57 -2.07 4.53
N ASN A 199 3.76 -1.61 3.58
CA ASN A 199 3.49 -0.19 3.31
C ASN A 199 2.60 0.49 4.38
N HIS A 200 2.44 -0.12 5.55
CA HIS A 200 1.51 0.31 6.62
C HIS A 200 1.78 1.71 7.19
N ARG A 201 2.98 2.28 7.02
CA ARG A 201 3.27 3.66 7.47
C ARG A 201 2.92 4.72 6.43
N ILE A 202 2.67 4.35 5.16
CA ILE A 202 2.30 5.29 4.10
C ILE A 202 0.96 5.95 4.44
N VAL A 203 -0.05 5.15 4.79
CA VAL A 203 -1.41 5.63 5.11
C VAL A 203 -1.42 6.70 6.21
N PRO A 204 -0.92 6.43 7.45
CA PRO A 204 -0.91 7.45 8.51
C PRO A 204 0.03 8.62 8.22
N TYR A 205 1.07 8.44 7.40
CA TYR A 205 1.91 9.56 6.96
C TYR A 205 1.14 10.49 6.03
N VAL A 206 0.48 9.95 5.00
CA VAL A 206 -0.28 10.73 4.02
C VAL A 206 -1.46 11.42 4.66
N HIS A 207 -2.17 10.79 5.60
CA HIS A 207 -3.25 11.44 6.36
C HIS A 207 -2.74 12.66 7.11
N ARG A 208 -1.67 12.50 7.91
CA ARG A 208 -1.07 13.64 8.65
C ARG A 208 -0.50 14.71 7.73
N LEU A 209 0.13 14.31 6.62
CA LEU A 209 0.62 15.25 5.62
C LEU A 209 -0.52 16.08 5.03
N VAL A 210 -1.60 15.43 4.60
CA VAL A 210 -2.72 16.13 3.97
C VAL A 210 -3.45 17.01 4.97
N ASP A 211 -3.77 16.50 6.15
CA ASP A 211 -4.65 17.17 7.10
C ASP A 211 -3.91 18.19 8.00
N GLU A 212 -2.66 17.91 8.39
CA GLU A 212 -1.90 18.79 9.30
C GLU A 212 -0.92 19.73 8.59
N VAL A 213 -0.53 19.44 7.35
CA VAL A 213 0.47 20.23 6.61
C VAL A 213 -0.16 20.86 5.37
N LEU A 214 -0.67 20.07 4.44
CA LEU A 214 -1.09 20.56 3.12
C LEU A 214 -2.41 21.35 3.19
N ALA A 215 -3.40 20.91 3.97
CA ALA A 215 -4.65 21.65 4.11
C ALA A 215 -4.44 23.04 4.76
N PRO A 216 -3.68 23.18 5.87
CA PRO A 216 -3.32 24.49 6.39
C PRO A 216 -2.49 25.33 5.42
N LEU A 217 -1.51 24.73 4.72
CA LEU A 217 -0.72 25.44 3.71
C LEU A 217 -1.60 25.95 2.57
N HIS A 218 -2.57 25.15 2.11
CA HIS A 218 -3.49 25.51 1.03
C HIS A 218 -4.31 26.76 1.33
N ALA A 219 -4.64 27.02 2.59
CA ALA A 219 -5.39 28.21 2.99
C ALA A 219 -4.66 29.53 2.68
N THR A 220 -3.31 29.51 2.70
CA THR A 220 -2.48 30.69 2.42
C THR A 220 -1.81 30.62 1.05
N TYR A 221 -1.39 29.42 0.65
CA TYR A 221 -0.71 29.13 -0.61
C TYR A 221 -1.52 28.10 -1.38
N PRO A 222 -2.45 28.52 -2.26
CA PRO A 222 -3.35 27.61 -2.95
C PRO A 222 -2.57 26.53 -3.71
N ILE A 223 -2.81 25.29 -3.32
CA ILE A 223 -2.26 24.08 -3.95
C ILE A 223 -3.15 23.70 -5.14
N ASP A 224 -2.53 23.51 -6.30
CA ASP A 224 -3.20 23.07 -7.52
C ASP A 224 -3.16 21.54 -7.69
N GLN A 225 -2.04 20.90 -7.33
CA GLN A 225 -1.91 19.45 -7.41
C GLN A 225 -0.87 18.90 -6.42
N VAL A 226 -1.14 17.70 -5.90
CA VAL A 226 -0.19 16.88 -5.14
C VAL A 226 -0.02 15.54 -5.84
N GLU A 227 1.21 15.12 -6.08
CA GLU A 227 1.55 13.83 -6.67
C GLU A 227 2.50 13.07 -5.76
N LEU A 228 2.10 11.86 -5.39
CA LEU A 228 2.89 10.96 -4.55
C LEU A 228 3.53 9.90 -5.43
N THR A 229 4.84 9.78 -5.32
CA THR A 229 5.60 8.71 -5.96
C THR A 229 6.47 8.02 -4.94
N ARG A 230 6.69 6.72 -5.15
CA ARG A 230 7.63 5.95 -4.36
C ARG A 230 8.72 5.47 -5.33
N PRO A 231 9.94 6.03 -5.25
CA PRO A 231 11.04 5.60 -6.11
C PRO A 231 11.34 4.12 -5.83
N VAL A 232 11.54 3.36 -6.90
CA VAL A 232 11.81 1.91 -6.88
C VAL A 232 13.26 1.64 -6.51
#